data_AF-A0AAD8CCY4-F1
#
_entry.id   AF-A0AAD8CCY4-F1
#
_cell.length_a   1.000
_cell.length_b   1.000
_cell.length_c   1.000
_cell.angle_alpha   90.00
_cell.angle_beta   90.00
_cell.angle_gamma   90.00
#
_symmetry.space_group_name_H-M   'P 1'
#
loop_
_entity.id
_entity.type
_entity.pdbx_description
1 polymer ?
#
loop_
_entity_poly.entity_id
_entity_poly.type
_entity_poly.pdbx_seq_one_letter_code
_entity_poly.pdbx_strand_id
1 'polypeptide(L)'
;MTRTILGFVARPNKSAAENHCCTFCPDIFQDGLALQTHIKEIHGGTMPYVCKQCGKGYQSPSGLYYHTQASHEMRAFLCPICDARFTRKGSIKSHLMGVHNARQCPKCTALVKFQDYNHHVQLCTKP
;
A
#
# COMPACT_ATOMS: atom_id res chain seq x y z
N MET A 1 -50.55 43.66 -14.22
CA MET A 1 -49.39 43.51 -13.31
C MET A 1 -48.31 42.78 -14.07
N THR A 2 -47.17 43.43 -14.16
CA THR A 2 -45.97 43.06 -14.88
C THR A 2 -45.31 41.82 -14.29
N ARG A 3 -44.73 40.97 -15.15
CA ARG A 3 -43.31 40.56 -15.05
C ARG A 3 -42.91 39.62 -16.20
N THR A 4 -42.30 40.25 -17.20
CA THR A 4 -41.35 39.66 -18.15
C THR A 4 -40.25 38.92 -17.40
N ILE A 5 -39.97 37.66 -17.74
CA ILE A 5 -38.65 37.06 -17.47
C ILE A 5 -37.96 36.84 -18.81
N LEU A 6 -36.83 37.53 -18.96
CA LEU A 6 -35.90 37.45 -20.09
C LEU A 6 -35.44 36.01 -20.30
N GLY A 7 -35.36 35.60 -21.57
CA GLY A 7 -34.77 34.33 -21.95
C GLY A 7 -33.26 34.32 -21.88
N PHE A 8 -32.67 33.13 -21.82
CA PHE A 8 -31.31 32.87 -22.32
C PHE A 8 -31.25 31.44 -22.89
N VAL A 9 -31.14 31.41 -24.22
CA VAL A 9 -30.47 30.47 -25.14
C VAL A 9 -30.25 29.01 -24.71
N ALA A 10 -30.79 28.10 -25.52
CA ALA A 10 -30.26 26.74 -25.63
C ALA A 10 -28.87 26.75 -26.26
N ARG A 11 -27.93 25.95 -25.73
CA ARG A 11 -26.84 25.36 -26.53
C ARG A 11 -26.45 23.96 -26.01
N PRO A 12 -25.94 23.07 -26.89
CA PRO A 12 -26.32 21.65 -26.89
C PRO A 12 -25.17 20.67 -26.54
N ASN A 13 -25.56 19.42 -26.27
CA ASN A 13 -24.90 18.13 -26.52
C ASN A 13 -23.35 18.09 -26.60
N LYS A 14 -22.70 17.40 -25.65
CA LYS A 14 -21.45 16.66 -25.90
C LYS A 14 -21.45 15.31 -25.17
N SER A 15 -21.82 14.28 -25.93
CA SER A 15 -21.15 12.98 -26.05
C SER A 15 -20.10 12.62 -24.99
N ALA A 16 -20.32 11.47 -24.32
CA ALA A 16 -19.33 10.68 -23.58
C ALA A 16 -18.47 11.44 -22.55
N ALA A 17 -19.07 11.81 -21.41
CA ALA A 17 -18.29 12.18 -20.24
C ALA A 17 -17.59 10.91 -19.72
N GLU A 18 -16.27 10.81 -19.91
CA GLU A 18 -15.44 9.96 -19.07
C GLU A 18 -15.79 10.28 -17.61
N ASN A 19 -16.30 9.29 -16.88
CA ASN A 19 -16.66 9.47 -15.48
C ASN A 19 -15.40 9.86 -14.69
N HIS A 20 -15.44 11.03 -14.04
CA HIS A 20 -14.38 11.46 -13.11
C HIS A 20 -14.63 10.85 -11.74
N CYS A 21 -14.69 9.52 -11.70
CA CYS A 21 -14.85 8.74 -10.48
C CYS A 21 -13.51 8.60 -9.75
N CYS A 22 -13.55 8.73 -8.43
CA CYS A 22 -12.41 8.45 -7.59
C CYS A 22 -12.09 6.95 -7.63
N THR A 23 -10.81 6.61 -7.70
CA THR A 23 -10.36 5.21 -7.68
C THR A 23 -10.17 4.67 -6.26
N PHE A 24 -10.35 5.50 -5.23
CA PHE A 24 -10.12 5.17 -3.83
C PHE A 24 -11.39 5.14 -2.98
N CYS A 25 -12.44 5.80 -3.44
CA CYS A 25 -13.76 5.81 -2.83
C CYS A 25 -14.85 5.80 -3.92
N PRO A 26 -16.12 5.55 -3.56
CA PRO A 26 -17.22 5.55 -4.51
C PRO A 26 -17.60 6.94 -5.06
N ASP A 27 -16.90 7.99 -4.66
CA ASP A 27 -17.28 9.37 -4.98
C ASP A 27 -17.01 9.69 -6.45
N ILE A 28 -17.95 10.42 -7.05
CA ILE A 28 -17.93 10.82 -8.45
C ILE A 28 -17.94 12.34 -8.51
N PHE A 29 -17.06 12.90 -9.35
CA PHE A 29 -16.87 14.34 -9.47
C PHE A 29 -17.34 14.86 -10.84
N GLN A 30 -17.70 16.14 -10.87
CA GLN A 30 -18.22 16.80 -12.08
C GLN A 30 -17.13 17.05 -13.13
N ASP A 31 -15.86 17.15 -12.70
CA ASP A 31 -14.70 17.35 -13.57
C ASP A 31 -13.42 16.79 -12.93
N GLY A 32 -12.34 16.74 -13.72
CA GLY A 32 -11.04 16.23 -13.28
C GLY A 32 -10.32 17.10 -12.25
N LEU A 33 -10.62 18.41 -12.17
CA LEU A 33 -9.99 19.31 -11.19
C LEU A 33 -10.57 19.07 -9.79
N ALA A 34 -11.88 18.85 -9.70
CA ALA A 34 -12.58 18.46 -8.48
C ALA A 34 -12.09 17.10 -7.98
N LEU A 35 -11.90 16.12 -8.87
CA LEU A 35 -11.29 14.83 -8.54
C LEU A 35 -9.84 15.00 -8.03
N GLN A 36 -8.99 15.78 -8.70
CA GLN A 36 -7.61 16.02 -8.27
C GLN A 36 -7.54 16.72 -6.92
N THR A 37 -8.43 17.67 -6.66
CA THR A 37 -8.53 18.35 -5.37
C THR A 37 -8.98 17.38 -4.28
N HIS A 38 -9.99 16.54 -4.54
CA HIS A 38 -10.41 15.48 -3.62
C HIS A 38 -9.25 14.52 -3.31
N ILE A 39 -8.53 14.05 -4.32
CA ILE A 39 -7.36 13.18 -4.12
C ILE A 39 -6.28 13.91 -3.32
N LYS A 40 -6.07 15.20 -3.55
CA LYS A 40 -5.08 15.98 -2.82
C LYS A 40 -5.45 16.16 -1.34
N GLU A 41 -6.69 16.55 -1.06
CA GLU A 41 -7.14 16.93 0.27
C GLU A 41 -7.52 15.72 1.13
N ILE A 42 -8.16 14.70 0.53
CA ILE A 42 -8.66 13.51 1.24
C ILE A 42 -7.66 12.35 1.18
N HIS A 43 -6.92 12.23 0.07
CA HIS A 43 -5.91 11.18 -0.10
C HIS A 43 -4.46 11.69 0.02
N GLY A 44 -4.28 12.97 0.37
CA GLY A 44 -2.98 13.52 0.79
C GLY A 44 -2.00 13.81 -0.35
N GLY A 45 -2.48 13.96 -1.59
CA GLY A 45 -1.66 14.42 -2.71
C GLY A 45 -1.67 13.44 -3.89
N THR A 46 -1.36 13.98 -5.07
CA THR A 46 -1.25 13.23 -6.32
C THR A 46 -0.46 11.95 -6.10
N MET A 47 -1.06 10.82 -6.44
CA MET A 47 -0.44 9.51 -6.47
C MET A 47 0.01 9.23 -7.91
N PRO A 48 1.14 9.79 -8.38
CA PRO A 48 1.52 9.73 -9.80
C PRO A 48 1.76 8.29 -10.29
N TYR A 49 1.87 7.32 -9.38
CA TYR A 49 2.12 5.92 -9.68
C TYR A 49 0.86 5.11 -9.45
N VAL A 50 0.17 4.76 -10.54
CA VAL A 50 -1.08 3.99 -10.50
C VAL A 50 -0.87 2.59 -11.06
N CYS A 51 -1.39 1.59 -10.37
CA CYS A 51 -1.43 0.22 -10.86
C CYS A 51 -2.39 0.12 -12.04
N LYS A 52 -1.87 -0.21 -13.23
CA LYS A 52 -2.68 -0.36 -14.44
C LYS A 52 -3.65 -1.54 -14.40
N GLN A 53 -3.42 -2.50 -13.51
CA GLN A 53 -4.24 -3.71 -13.41
C GLN A 53 -5.41 -3.60 -12.44
N CYS A 54 -5.29 -2.80 -11.37
CA CYS A 54 -6.36 -2.63 -10.39
C CYS A 54 -6.71 -1.16 -10.07
N GLY A 55 -6.04 -0.19 -10.67
CA GLY A 55 -6.32 1.25 -10.49
C GLY A 55 -5.80 1.84 -9.18
N LYS A 56 -5.13 1.06 -8.33
CA LYS A 56 -4.64 1.52 -7.02
C LYS A 56 -3.44 2.46 -7.16
N GLY A 57 -3.51 3.65 -6.57
CA GLY A 57 -2.45 4.67 -6.58
C GLY A 57 -1.44 4.55 -5.43
N TYR A 58 -0.23 5.06 -5.67
CA TYR A 58 0.90 5.08 -4.74
C TYR A 58 1.68 6.40 -4.83
N GLN A 59 2.19 6.88 -3.69
CA GLN A 59 2.95 8.15 -3.62
C GLN A 59 4.37 7.99 -4.16
N SER A 60 4.84 6.75 -4.31
CA SER A 60 6.20 6.44 -4.74
C SER A 60 6.20 5.31 -5.77
N PRO A 61 7.20 5.29 -6.69
CA PRO A 61 7.31 4.23 -7.67
C PRO A 61 7.61 2.89 -6.98
N SER A 62 8.35 2.91 -5.88
CA SER A 62 8.63 1.74 -5.04
C SER A 62 7.35 1.14 -4.44
N GLY A 63 6.41 1.98 -3.99
CA GLY A 63 5.12 1.53 -3.47
C GLY A 63 4.31 0.78 -4.53
N LEU A 64 4.23 1.35 -5.74
CA LEU A 64 3.59 0.69 -6.88
C LEU A 64 4.31 -0.61 -7.24
N TYR A 65 5.63 -0.61 -7.34
CA TYR A 65 6.43 -1.79 -7.65
C TYR A 65 6.15 -2.95 -6.68
N TYR A 66 6.22 -2.72 -5.37
CA TYR A 66 5.98 -3.78 -4.38
C TYR A 66 4.55 -4.28 -4.40
N HIS A 67 3.58 -3.41 -4.66
CA HIS A 67 2.19 -3.83 -4.85
C HIS A 67 2.03 -4.75 -6.05
N THR A 68 2.60 -4.37 -7.20
CA THR A 68 2.54 -5.16 -8.43
C THR A 68 3.21 -6.53 -8.23
N GLN A 69 4.41 -6.56 -7.61
CA GLN A 69 5.08 -7.83 -7.29
C GLN A 69 4.23 -8.74 -6.40
N ALA A 70 3.57 -8.16 -5.38
CA ALA A 70 2.80 -8.90 -4.39
C ALA A 70 1.46 -9.40 -4.92
N SER A 71 0.78 -8.59 -5.74
CA SER A 71 -0.65 -8.76 -6.06
C SER A 71 -0.88 -9.28 -7.47
N HIS A 72 0.06 -9.04 -8.40
CA HIS A 72 -0.15 -9.32 -9.82
C HIS A 72 0.95 -10.21 -10.42
N GLU A 73 2.21 -10.06 -9.99
CA GLU A 73 3.32 -10.82 -10.57
C GLU A 73 3.80 -12.01 -9.72
N MET A 74 3.21 -12.23 -8.53
CA MET A 74 3.57 -13.30 -7.59
C MET A 74 5.09 -13.47 -7.36
N ARG A 75 5.86 -12.38 -7.50
CA ARG A 75 7.31 -12.44 -7.42
C ARG A 75 7.71 -12.36 -5.95
N ALA A 76 7.88 -13.53 -5.35
CA ALA A 76 8.28 -13.66 -3.97
C ALA A 76 9.78 -13.98 -3.85
N PHE A 77 10.42 -13.38 -2.84
CA PHE A 77 11.64 -13.88 -2.24
C PHE A 77 11.29 -15.12 -1.42
N LEU A 78 11.84 -16.27 -1.81
CA LEU A 78 11.65 -17.54 -1.12
C LEU A 78 12.66 -17.68 0.00
N CYS A 79 12.22 -18.16 1.16
CA CYS A 79 13.14 -18.58 2.20
C CYS A 79 13.92 -19.83 1.73
N PRO A 80 15.25 -19.88 1.86
CA PRO A 80 16.03 -21.06 1.52
C PRO A 80 15.89 -22.23 2.52
N ILE A 81 15.25 -22.00 3.67
CA ILE A 81 15.16 -22.99 4.77
C ILE A 81 13.73 -23.51 4.97
N CYS A 82 12.72 -22.75 4.57
CA CYS A 82 11.31 -23.17 4.66
C CYS A 82 10.50 -22.61 3.48
N ASP A 83 9.24 -23.00 3.37
CA ASP A 83 8.36 -22.59 2.26
C ASP A 83 7.81 -21.16 2.38
N ALA A 84 8.35 -20.34 3.29
CA ALA A 84 7.90 -18.96 3.49
C ALA A 84 8.24 -18.07 2.27
N ARG A 85 7.25 -17.27 1.84
CA ARG A 85 7.33 -16.40 0.66
C ARG A 85 7.17 -14.94 1.09
N PHE A 86 8.04 -14.07 0.60
CA PHE A 86 8.08 -12.65 0.98
C PHE A 86 8.08 -11.74 -0.25
N THR A 87 7.46 -10.57 -0.16
CA THR A 87 7.41 -9.60 -1.26
C THR A 87 8.56 -8.59 -1.23
N ARG A 88 9.34 -8.57 -0.14
CA ARG A 88 10.43 -7.61 0.11
C ARG A 88 11.68 -8.29 0.65
N LYS A 89 12.86 -7.82 0.20
CA LYS A 89 14.17 -8.28 0.70
C LYS A 89 14.36 -8.08 2.21
N GLY A 90 13.91 -6.94 2.74
CA GLY A 90 13.97 -6.67 4.18
C GLY A 90 13.15 -7.67 5.00
N SER A 91 11.97 -8.07 4.49
CA SER A 91 11.09 -9.01 5.16
C SER A 91 11.70 -10.41 5.27
N ILE A 92 12.29 -10.95 4.19
CA ILE A 92 13.00 -12.23 4.25
C ILE A 92 14.24 -12.16 5.16
N LYS A 93 15.00 -11.05 5.16
CA LYS A 93 16.16 -10.87 6.06
C LYS A 93 15.74 -10.93 7.53
N SER A 94 14.66 -10.22 7.90
CA SER A 94 14.13 -10.25 9.25
C SER A 94 13.58 -11.64 9.61
N HIS A 95 12.92 -12.33 8.67
CA HIS A 95 12.46 -13.70 8.88
C HIS A 95 13.62 -14.67 9.11
N LEU A 96 14.67 -14.63 8.29
CA LEU A 96 15.86 -15.46 8.48
C LEU A 96 16.50 -15.21 9.84
N MET A 97 16.63 -13.95 10.25
CA MET A 97 17.15 -13.59 11.57
C MET A 97 16.21 -14.05 12.70
N GLY A 98 14.90 -13.92 12.55
CA GLY A 98 13.94 -14.22 13.62
C GLY A 98 13.61 -15.70 13.78
N VAL A 99 13.46 -16.42 12.68
CA VAL A 99 12.91 -17.79 12.67
C VAL A 99 14.01 -18.83 12.57
N HIS A 100 15.03 -18.56 11.76
CA HIS A 100 16.09 -19.53 11.45
C HIS A 100 17.42 -19.24 12.13
N ASN A 101 17.61 -18.04 12.68
CA ASN A 101 18.81 -17.71 13.45
C ASN A 101 18.52 -17.85 14.96
N ALA A 102 18.95 -18.98 15.52
CA ALA A 102 19.00 -19.19 16.96
C ALA A 102 20.37 -18.73 17.48
N ARG A 103 20.37 -17.97 18.58
CA ARG A 103 21.58 -17.51 19.28
C ARG A 103 21.72 -18.25 20.60
N GLN A 104 22.95 -18.53 20.96
CA GLN A 104 23.25 -19.13 22.25
C GLN A 104 23.10 -18.10 23.36
N CYS A 105 22.34 -18.43 24.40
CA CYS A 105 22.23 -17.63 25.61
C CYS A 105 23.58 -17.69 26.37
N PRO A 106 24.20 -16.54 26.72
CA PRO A 106 25.47 -16.53 27.42
C PRO A 106 25.37 -17.00 28.88
N LYS A 107 24.16 -17.02 29.44
CA LYS A 107 23.91 -17.47 30.81
C LYS A 107 23.74 -18.97 30.87
N CYS A 108 22.79 -19.55 30.14
CA CYS A 108 22.46 -20.98 30.25
C CYS A 108 22.89 -21.84 29.05
N THR A 109 23.62 -21.28 28.09
CA THR A 109 24.08 -21.92 26.85
C THR A 109 22.98 -22.47 25.93
N ALA A 110 21.70 -22.24 26.24
CA ALA A 110 20.57 -22.67 25.42
C ALA A 110 20.52 -21.92 24.08
N LEU A 111 20.14 -22.62 23.01
CA LEU A 111 19.86 -21.99 21.71
C LEU A 111 18.46 -21.36 21.73
N VAL A 112 18.41 -20.04 21.57
CA VAL A 112 17.18 -19.24 21.66
C VAL A 112 16.98 -18.50 20.35
N LYS A 113 15.76 -18.53 19.81
CA LYS A 113 15.39 -17.78 18.61
C LYS A 113 15.63 -16.28 18.85
N PHE A 114 16.08 -15.56 17.83
CA PHE A 114 16.39 -14.12 17.97
C PHE A 114 15.23 -13.28 18.54
N GLN A 115 13.98 -13.63 18.21
CA GLN A 115 12.77 -12.92 18.67
C GLN A 115 12.62 -12.97 20.18
N ASP A 116 12.96 -14.12 20.77
CA ASP A 116 12.83 -14.39 22.19
C ASP A 116 14.15 -14.15 22.94
N TYR A 117 15.26 -13.91 22.21
CA TYR A 117 16.60 -13.84 22.78
C TYR A 117 16.72 -12.79 23.89
N ASN A 118 16.30 -11.55 23.64
CA ASN A 118 16.41 -10.48 24.65
C ASN A 118 15.52 -10.74 25.87
N HIS A 119 14.29 -11.22 25.65
CA HIS A 119 13.35 -11.55 26.71
C HIS A 119 13.85 -12.73 27.56
N HIS A 120 14.33 -13.78 26.91
CA HIS A 120 14.95 -14.93 27.57
C HIS A 120 16.17 -14.52 28.39
N VAL A 121 17.11 -13.74 27.85
CA VAL A 121 18.33 -13.33 28.57
C VAL A 121 18.02 -12.50 29.82
N GLN A 122 16.99 -11.66 29.78
CA GLN A 122 16.55 -10.87 30.94
C GLN A 122 15.97 -11.75 32.05
N LEU A 123 15.16 -12.77 31.72
CA LEU A 123 14.53 -13.66 32.69
C LEU A 123 15.37 -14.90 33.04
N CYS A 124 16.46 -15.16 32.30
CA CYS A 124 17.31 -16.32 32.52
C CYS A 124 18.10 -16.19 33.82
N THR A 125 17.77 -17.06 34.77
CA THR A 125 18.41 -17.20 36.09
C THR A 125 19.34 -18.42 36.18
N LYS A 126 19.36 -19.29 35.16
CA LYS A 126 20.26 -20.45 35.08
C LYS A 126 21.64 -20.01 34.55
N PRO A 127 22.75 -20.43 35.19
CA PRO A 127 24.08 -20.37 34.60
C PRO A 127 24.32 -21.50 33.59
#